data_AF-A0A1L9QK16-F1
#
_entry.id   AF-A0A1L9QK16-F1
#
_cell.length_a   1.000
_cell.length_b   1.000
_cell.length_c   1.000
_cell.angle_alpha   90.00
_cell.angle_beta   90.00
_cell.angle_gamma   90.00
#
_symmetry.space_group_name_H-M   'P 1'
#
loop_
_entity.id
_entity.type
_entity.pdbx_description
1 polymer ?
#
loop_
_entity_poly.entity_id
_entity_poly.type
_entity_poly.pdbx_seq_one_letter_code
_entity_poly.pdbx_strand_id
1 'polypeptide(L)'
;MYVAVITEAEAMGLNRMVISELLRDLDRSRAFFAEMATHDYPITELIKDAMEAGALRRSDPEFAASQLLGLVKNFFFWPEFLLGEKLTSEGVMQDCVAMFLSHYKTDP
;
A
#
# COMPACT_ATOMS: atom_id res chain seq x y z
N MET A 1 -16.85 -1.27 7.21
CA MET A 1 -15.50 -1.80 7.51
C MET A 1 -14.73 -1.87 6.20
N TYR A 2 -13.82 -0.92 5.94
CA TYR A 2 -13.15 -0.69 4.64
C TYR A 2 -12.41 -1.93 4.09
N VAL A 3 -11.92 -2.79 4.99
CA VAL A 3 -11.23 -4.04 4.63
C VAL A 3 -12.17 -5.05 3.95
N ALA A 4 -13.44 -5.15 4.36
CA ALA A 4 -14.37 -6.11 3.74
C ALA A 4 -14.67 -5.80 2.27
N VAL A 5 -14.78 -4.51 1.92
CA VAL A 5 -15.14 -4.05 0.56
C VAL A 5 -14.03 -4.29 -0.46
N ILE A 6 -12.76 -4.30 -0.02
CA ILE A 6 -11.61 -4.50 -0.93
C ILE A 6 -11.09 -5.94 -0.97
N THR A 7 -11.50 -6.79 0.00
CA THR A 7 -11.10 -8.22 0.05
C THR A 7 -12.23 -9.19 -0.34
N GLU A 8 -13.42 -8.70 -0.69
CA GLU A 8 -14.46 -9.54 -1.25
C GLU A 8 -14.02 -10.09 -2.62
N ALA A 9 -14.33 -11.36 -2.88
CA ALA A 9 -13.89 -12.05 -4.11
C ALA A 9 -14.32 -11.30 -5.39
N GLU A 10 -15.46 -10.62 -5.33
CA GLU A 10 -15.98 -9.75 -6.39
C GLU A 10 -15.10 -8.50 -6.59
N ALA A 11 -14.63 -7.87 -5.52
CA ALA A 11 -13.71 -6.74 -5.58
C ALA A 11 -12.36 -7.13 -6.19
N MET A 12 -11.83 -8.32 -5.86
CA MET A 12 -10.60 -8.83 -6.49
C MET A 12 -10.79 -9.11 -7.98
N GLY A 13 -11.94 -9.68 -8.37
CA GLY A 13 -12.30 -9.88 -9.78
C GLY A 13 -12.39 -8.56 -10.56
N LEU A 14 -13.09 -7.57 -10.00
CA LEU A 14 -13.20 -6.24 -10.59
C LEU A 14 -11.85 -5.54 -10.70
N ASN A 15 -11.02 -5.59 -9.65
CA ASN A 15 -9.67 -5.02 -9.67
C ASN A 15 -8.80 -5.63 -10.79
N ARG A 16 -8.91 -6.95 -11.02
CA ARG A 16 -8.20 -7.61 -12.14
C ARG A 16 -8.70 -7.12 -13.49
N MET A 17 -10.02 -6.99 -13.66
CA MET A 17 -10.61 -6.45 -14.89
C MET A 17 -10.13 -5.01 -15.14
N VAL A 18 -10.16 -4.15 -14.13
CA VAL A 18 -9.69 -2.77 -14.23
C VAL A 18 -8.21 -2.72 -14.61
N ILE A 19 -7.35 -3.46 -13.91
CA ILE A 19 -5.91 -3.51 -14.22
C ILE A 19 -5.66 -4.03 -15.64
N SER A 20 -6.42 -5.00 -16.13
CA SER A 20 -6.35 -5.46 -17.53
C SER A 20 -6.57 -4.32 -18.51
N GLU A 21 -7.55 -3.45 -18.27
CA GLU A 21 -7.81 -2.28 -19.12
C GLU A 21 -6.69 -1.23 -19.01
N LEU A 22 -6.18 -0.98 -17.79
CA LEU A 22 -5.06 -0.04 -17.61
C LEU A 22 -3.76 -0.53 -18.28
N LEU A 23 -3.54 -1.84 -18.35
CA LEU A 23 -2.41 -2.44 -19.05
C LEU A 23 -2.53 -2.33 -20.58
N ARG A 24 -3.76 -2.32 -21.10
CA ARG A 24 -4.04 -2.21 -22.54
C ARG A 24 -4.02 -0.76 -23.03
N ASP A 25 -4.40 0.19 -22.19
CA ASP A 25 -4.51 1.61 -22.51
C ASP A 25 -3.74 2.47 -21.49
N LEU A 26 -2.54 2.90 -21.90
CA LEU A 26 -1.66 3.69 -21.06
C LEU A 26 -2.14 5.14 -20.86
N ASP A 27 -2.96 5.69 -21.75
CA ASP A 27 -3.57 7.01 -21.55
C ASP A 27 -4.62 6.94 -20.45
N ARG A 28 -5.47 5.90 -20.48
CA ARG A 28 -6.43 5.61 -19.40
C ARG A 28 -5.72 5.31 -18.08
N SER A 29 -4.60 4.59 -18.12
CA SER A 29 -3.74 4.36 -16.94
C SER A 29 -3.25 5.66 -16.32
N ARG A 30 -2.66 6.56 -17.13
CA ARG A 30 -2.19 7.87 -16.64
C ARG A 30 -3.33 8.70 -16.04
N ALA A 31 -4.48 8.76 -16.69
CA ALA A 31 -5.64 9.50 -16.19
C ALA A 31 -6.13 8.93 -14.85
N PHE A 32 -6.24 7.60 -14.75
CA PHE A 32 -6.65 6.91 -13.53
C PHE A 32 -5.70 7.19 -12.36
N PHE A 33 -4.39 7.07 -12.56
CA PHE A 33 -3.41 7.35 -11.50
C PHE A 33 -3.32 8.84 -11.15
N ALA A 34 -3.54 9.75 -12.10
CA ALA A 34 -3.62 11.18 -11.80
C ALA A 34 -4.81 11.53 -10.90
N GLU A 35 -5.97 10.89 -11.11
CA GLU A 35 -7.13 11.02 -10.22
C GLU A 35 -6.88 10.37 -8.84
N MET A 36 -6.25 9.20 -8.81
CA MET A 36 -5.88 8.57 -7.53
C MET A 36 -4.86 9.38 -6.72
N ALA A 37 -4.00 10.14 -7.38
CA ALA A 37 -3.02 11.00 -6.71
C ALA A 37 -3.68 12.18 -5.98
N THR A 38 -4.92 12.55 -6.30
CA THR A 38 -5.64 13.60 -5.56
C THR A 38 -6.28 13.08 -4.27
N HIS A 39 -6.20 11.78 -3.99
CA HIS A 39 -6.76 11.16 -2.80
C HIS A 39 -5.69 10.97 -1.73
N ASP A 40 -5.88 11.66 -0.60
CA ASP A 40 -5.00 11.47 0.57
C ASP A 40 -5.22 10.08 1.17
N TYR A 41 -4.13 9.32 1.27
CA TYR A 41 -4.16 8.02 1.93
C TYR A 41 -4.00 8.21 3.44
N PRO A 42 -4.86 7.61 4.29
CA PRO A 42 -4.75 7.74 5.75
C PRO A 42 -3.38 7.32 6.32
N ILE A 43 -2.69 6.41 5.65
CA ILE A 43 -1.34 5.97 6.06
C ILE A 43 -0.28 7.05 5.82
N THR A 44 -0.44 7.88 4.78
CA THR A 44 0.46 9.01 4.50
C THR A 44 0.36 10.06 5.59
N GLU A 45 -0.87 10.43 5.99
CA GLU A 45 -1.07 11.36 7.11
C GLU A 45 -0.55 10.79 8.44
N LEU A 46 -0.77 9.50 8.73
CA LEU A 46 -0.21 8.87 9.93
C LEU A 46 1.34 8.94 9.97
N ILE A 47 1.99 8.69 8.84
CA ILE A 47 3.45 8.76 8.74
C ILE A 47 3.94 10.20 8.90
N LYS A 48 3.25 11.16 8.29
CA LYS A 48 3.53 12.59 8.44
C LYS A 48 3.38 13.04 9.89
N ASP A 49 2.31 12.67 10.58
CA ASP A 49 2.10 12.99 11.99
C ASP A 49 3.19 12.38 12.88
N ALA A 50 3.61 11.14 12.60
CA ALA A 50 4.69 10.48 13.33
C ALA A 50 6.06 11.16 13.09
N MET A 51 6.29 11.70 11.88
CA MET A 51 7.45 12.54 11.59
C MET A 51 7.37 13.88 12.31
N GLU A 52 6.16 14.47 12.42
CA GLU A 52 5.92 15.71 13.14
C GLU A 52 6.16 15.59 14.64
N ALA A 53 5.74 14.47 15.22
CA ALA A 53 6.00 14.10 16.61
C ALA A 53 7.46 13.69 16.88
N GLY A 54 8.30 13.60 15.85
CA GLY A 54 9.71 13.19 15.98
C GLY A 54 9.91 11.70 16.27
N ALA A 55 8.87 10.86 16.12
CA ALA A 55 8.94 9.41 16.28
C ALA A 55 9.54 8.72 15.03
N LEU A 56 9.40 9.36 13.87
CA LEU A 56 10.06 8.99 12.62
C LEU A 56 10.96 10.13 12.15
N ARG A 57 12.04 9.79 11.45
CA ARG A 57 12.94 10.77 10.81
C ARG A 57 12.16 11.58 9.77
N ARG A 58 12.52 12.85 9.59
CA ARG A 58 11.94 13.70 8.54
C ARG A 58 12.34 13.19 7.15
N SER A 59 11.36 12.93 6.31
CA SER A 59 11.52 12.64 4.88
C SER A 59 10.25 13.03 4.13
N ASP A 60 10.18 12.68 2.84
CA ASP A 60 8.92 12.72 2.09
C ASP A 60 7.95 11.64 2.66
N PRO A 61 6.77 12.04 3.19
CA PRO A 61 5.80 11.12 3.77
C PRO A 61 5.13 10.23 2.72
N GLU A 62 4.91 10.72 1.49
CA GLU A 62 4.32 9.93 0.41
C GLU A 62 5.26 8.81 -0.02
N PHE A 63 6.56 9.13 -0.13
CA PHE A 63 7.58 8.14 -0.42
C PHE A 63 7.69 7.08 0.68
N ALA A 64 7.73 7.49 1.96
CA ALA A 64 7.79 6.57 3.09
C ALA A 64 6.55 5.65 3.15
N ALA A 65 5.36 6.21 2.93
CA ALA A 65 4.12 5.45 2.84
C ALA A 65 4.15 4.42 1.69
N SER A 66 4.66 4.84 0.52
CA SER A 66 4.80 3.97 -0.65
C SER A 66 5.75 2.80 -0.39
N GLN A 67 6.85 3.02 0.32
CA GLN A 67 7.77 1.94 0.70
C GLN A 67 7.12 0.92 1.64
N LEU A 68 6.43 1.38 2.69
CA LEU A 68 5.71 0.49 3.61
C LEU A 68 4.63 -0.31 2.88
N LEU A 69 3.79 0.37 2.08
CA LEU A 69 2.75 -0.29 1.30
C LEU A 69 3.31 -1.25 0.27
N GLY A 70 4.48 -0.95 -0.33
CA GLY A 70 5.18 -1.84 -1.24
C GLY A 70 5.55 -3.17 -0.57
N LEU A 71 6.15 -3.10 0.63
CA LEU A 71 6.47 -4.28 1.44
C LEU A 71 5.22 -5.09 1.77
N VAL A 72 4.18 -4.43 2.27
CA VAL A 72 2.93 -5.11 2.68
C VAL A 72 2.23 -5.73 1.46
N LYS A 73 2.06 -4.99 0.36
CA LYS A 73 1.36 -5.49 -0.85
C LYS A 73 2.04 -6.72 -1.45
N ASN A 74 3.36 -6.82 -1.35
CA ASN A 74 4.10 -7.99 -1.83
C ASN A 74 3.60 -9.31 -1.23
N PHE A 75 3.20 -9.30 0.05
CA PHE A 75 2.75 -10.51 0.73
C PHE A 75 1.22 -10.61 0.78
N PHE A 76 0.53 -9.49 1.02
CA PHE A 76 -0.89 -9.50 1.35
C PHE A 76 -1.81 -9.18 0.16
N PHE A 77 -1.30 -8.61 -0.94
CA PHE A 77 -2.12 -8.21 -2.08
C PHE A 77 -1.78 -8.99 -3.34
N TRP A 78 -0.52 -8.93 -3.81
CA TRP A 78 -0.15 -9.50 -5.10
C TRP A 78 -0.35 -11.02 -5.22
N PRO A 79 -0.08 -11.85 -4.19
CA PRO A 79 -0.34 -13.29 -4.27
C PRO A 79 -1.83 -13.60 -4.46
N GLU A 80 -2.70 -13.02 -3.65
CA GLU A 80 -4.15 -13.22 -3.79
C GLU A 80 -4.64 -12.63 -5.12
N PHE A 81 -4.15 -11.45 -5.50
CA PHE A 81 -4.52 -10.80 -6.74
C PHE A 81 -4.08 -11.59 -7.98
N LEU A 82 -2.85 -12.11 -8.06
CA LEU A 82 -2.34 -12.78 -9.25
C LEU A 82 -2.63 -14.28 -9.29
N LEU A 83 -2.54 -14.96 -8.14
CA LEU A 83 -2.62 -16.41 -8.03
C LEU A 83 -3.96 -16.90 -7.48
N GLY A 84 -4.74 -16.01 -6.85
CA GLY A 84 -5.99 -16.40 -6.17
C GLY A 84 -5.76 -17.08 -4.82
N GLU A 85 -4.54 -17.05 -4.29
CA GLU A 85 -4.15 -17.74 -3.06
C GLU A 85 -3.61 -16.77 -2.02
N LYS A 86 -4.04 -16.94 -0.76
CA LYS A 86 -3.47 -16.22 0.39
C LYS A 86 -2.24 -16.97 0.88
N LEU A 87 -1.05 -16.48 0.56
CA LEU A 87 0.22 -17.14 0.86
C LEU A 87 0.89 -16.68 2.17
N THR A 88 0.26 -15.80 2.93
CA THR A 88 0.92 -15.15 4.08
C THR A 88 0.99 -16.06 5.31
N SER A 89 2.18 -16.17 5.91
CA SER A 89 2.40 -16.80 7.21
C SER A 89 2.18 -15.81 8.37
N GLU A 90 2.08 -16.33 9.59
CA GLU A 90 2.10 -15.51 10.80
C GLU A 90 3.41 -14.70 10.89
N GLY A 91 3.35 -13.48 11.43
CA GLY A 91 4.53 -12.63 11.66
C GLY A 91 4.93 -11.70 10.51
N VAL A 92 4.47 -11.92 9.28
CA VAL A 92 4.92 -11.15 8.09
C VAL A 92 4.62 -9.65 8.20
N MET A 93 3.49 -9.27 8.81
CA MET A 93 3.16 -7.86 9.03
C MET A 93 4.13 -7.22 10.03
N GLN A 94 4.45 -7.92 11.12
CA GLN A 94 5.39 -7.48 12.12
C GLN A 94 6.79 -7.28 11.52
N ASP A 95 7.22 -8.18 10.66
CA ASP A 95 8.50 -8.07 9.94
C ASP A 95 8.51 -6.87 8.99
N CYS A 96 7.43 -6.64 8.22
CA CYS A 96 7.30 -5.47 7.36
C CYS A 96 7.43 -4.16 8.15
N VAL A 97 6.75 -4.07 9.30
CA VAL A 97 6.82 -2.89 10.18
C VAL A 97 8.21 -2.77 10.81
N ALA A 98 8.82 -3.86 11.26
CA ALA A 98 10.16 -3.85 11.84
C ALA A 98 11.22 -3.38 10.84
N MET A 99 11.15 -3.84 9.58
CA MET A 99 12.02 -3.38 8.49
C MET A 99 11.79 -1.90 8.16
N PHE A 100 10.55 -1.43 8.15
CA PHE A 100 10.27 -0.01 7.96
C PHE A 100 10.85 0.83 9.09
N LEU A 101 10.61 0.43 10.34
CA LEU A 101 11.06 1.15 11.52
C LEU A 101 12.59 1.12 11.66
N SER A 102 13.28 0.05 11.24
CA SER A 102 14.75 0.03 11.28
C SER A 102 15.39 1.13 10.42
N HIS A 103 14.69 1.62 9.40
CA HIS A 103 15.14 2.71 8.55
C HIS A 103 14.60 4.09 8.96
N TYR A 104 13.34 4.15 9.43
CA TYR A 104 12.65 5.42 9.66
C TYR A 104 12.58 5.86 11.12
N LYS A 105 12.75 4.95 12.08
CA LYS A 105 12.69 5.30 13.51
C LYS A 105 13.84 6.24 13.87
N THR A 106 13.54 7.25 14.68
CA THR A 106 14.55 8.08 15.37
C THR A 106 15.04 7.37 16.63
N ASP A 107 16.35 7.40 16.86
CA ASP A 107 16.87 7.01 18.17
C ASP A 107 16.35 8.00 19.24
N PRO A 108 16.07 7.53 20.47
CA PRO A 108 15.65 8.39 21.57
C PRO A 108 16.68 9.48 21.91
#